data_AF-A0A2V8NWD7-F1
#
_entry.id   AF-A0A2V8NWD7-F1
#
_cell.length_a   1.000
_cell.length_b   1.000
_cell.length_c   1.000
_cell.angle_alpha   90.00
_cell.angle_beta   90.00
_cell.angle_gamma   90.00
#
_symmetry.space_group_name_H-M   'P 1'
#
loop_
_entity.id
_entity.type
_entity.pdbx_description
1 polymer ?
#
loop_
_entity_poly.entity_id
_entity_poly.type
_entity_poly.pdbx_seq_one_letter_code
_entity_poly.pdbx_strand_id
1 'polypeptide(L)' 'MSGEGRLVVVSNRLPITIESTQAGHRPHPSGGGLVSALVPVLRKTGGCWVGWTGTDYHVALPQLLRDWCSGENY' A
#
# COMPACT_ATOMS: atom_id res chain seq x y z
N MET A 1 7.33 -29.02 9.08
CA MET A 1 6.56 -27.98 8.39
C MET A 1 6.42 -26.81 9.36
N SER A 2 7.38 -25.90 9.37
CA SER A 2 7.31 -24.69 10.19
C SER A 2 6.29 -23.77 9.52
N GLY A 3 5.19 -23.45 10.20
CA GLY A 3 4.22 -22.51 9.65
C GLY A 3 4.90 -21.16 9.44
N GLU A 4 5.20 -20.82 8.19
CA GLU A 4 5.72 -19.50 7.82
C GLU A 4 4.70 -18.47 8.28
N GLY A 5 5.03 -17.74 9.35
CA GLY A 5 4.19 -16.67 9.86
C GLY A 5 4.01 -15.62 8.77
N ARG A 6 2.76 -15.28 8.44
CA ARG A 6 2.47 -14.20 7.49
C ARG A 6 2.68 -12.86 8.19
N LEU A 7 3.57 -12.02 7.66
CA LEU A 7 3.76 -10.67 8.16
C LEU A 7 2.55 -9.81 7.78
N VAL A 8 1.89 -9.21 8.78
CA VAL A 8 0.84 -8.21 8.58
C VAL A 8 1.29 -6.91 9.21
N VAL A 9 1.45 -5.87 8.39
CA VAL A 9 1.76 -4.52 8.86
C VAL A 9 0.46 -3.74 8.92
N VAL A 10 0.15 -3.15 10.07
CA VAL A 10 -1.02 -2.27 10.25
C VAL A 10 -0.53 -0.89 10.64
N SER A 11 -0.92 0.13 9.89
CA SER A 11 -0.53 1.51 10.15
C SER A 11 -1.63 2.48 9.73
N ASN A 12 -1.49 3.74 10.17
CA ASN A 12 -2.43 4.79 9.78
C ASN A 12 -2.38 5.12 8.27
N ARG A 13 -1.28 4.81 7.56
CA ARG A 13 -1.10 5.13 6.13
C ARG A 13 -0.47 3.97 5.39
N LEU A 14 -0.99 3.66 4.20
CA LEU A 14 -0.35 2.72 3.28
C LEU A 14 0.98 3.31 2.73
N PRO A 15 1.83 2.47 2.12
CA PRO A 15 2.97 2.90 1.29
C PRO A 15 2.57 3.67 0.01
N ILE A 16 1.27 3.90 -0.17
CA ILE A 16 0.66 4.62 -1.29
C ILE A 16 -0.37 5.61 -0.74
N THR A 17 -0.36 6.82 -1.28
CA THR A 17 -1.38 7.84 -1.08
C THR A 17 -2.15 8.00 -2.39
N ILE A 18 -3.46 8.19 -2.32
CA ILE A 18 -4.27 8.58 -3.48
C ILE A 18 -4.61 10.06 -3.36
N GLU A 19 -4.22 10.84 -4.36
CA GLU A 19 -4.57 12.25 -4.46
C GLU A 19 -5.81 12.41 -5.35
N SER A 20 -6.87 13.00 -4.77
CA SER A 20 -8.08 13.38 -5.49
C SER A 20 -7.89 14.78 -6.09
N THR A 21 -7.95 14.88 -7.41
CA THR A 21 -7.86 16.14 -8.16
C THR A 21 -9.11 16.33 -9.03
N GLN A 22 -9.30 17.52 -9.60
CA GLN A 22 -10.37 17.75 -10.59
C GLN A 22 -10.24 16.86 -11.83
N ALA A 23 -9.03 16.37 -12.14
CA ALA A 23 -8.76 15.47 -13.25
C ALA A 23 -8.93 13.98 -12.89
N GLY A 24 -9.34 13.67 -11.65
CA GLY A 24 -9.51 12.31 -11.14
C GLY A 24 -8.52 11.96 -10.02
N HIS A 25 -8.41 10.66 -9.75
CA HIS A 25 -7.65 10.08 -8.65
C HIS A 25 -6.29 9.58 -9.15
N ARG A 26 -5.20 10.00 -8.51
CA ARG A 26 -3.84 9.60 -8.89
C ARG A 26 -3.08 8.96 -7.71
N PRO A 27 -2.49 7.79 -7.90
CA PRO A 27 -1.63 7.17 -6.90
C PRO A 27 -0.26 7.86 -6.83
N HIS A 28 0.25 8.01 -5.61
CA HIS A 28 1.59 8.51 -5.33
C HIS A 28 2.24 7.66 -4.23
N PRO A 29 3.55 7.34 -4.32
CA PRO A 29 4.25 6.69 -3.23
C PRO A 29 4.17 7.52 -1.95
N SER A 30 3.83 6.88 -0.83
CA SER A 30 3.93 7.53 0.48
C SER A 30 5.36 7.45 0.98
N GLY A 31 6.00 8.60 1.20
CA GLY A 31 7.31 8.67 1.85
C GLY A 31 7.20 8.58 3.38
N GLY A 32 8.30 8.20 4.04
CA GLY A 32 8.44 8.27 5.50
C GLY A 32 9.26 7.13 6.09
N GLY A 33 9.75 7.31 7.32
CA GLY A 33 10.64 6.35 7.99
C GLY A 33 10.03 4.95 8.14
N LEU A 34 8.71 4.86 8.40
CA LEU A 34 8.01 3.58 8.51
C LEU A 34 7.97 2.82 7.17
N VAL A 35 7.65 3.51 6.08
CA VAL A 35 7.57 2.91 4.74
C VAL A 35 8.96 2.45 4.30
N SER A 36 9.97 3.32 4.40
CA SER A 36 11.34 2.98 4.02
C SER A 36 11.93 1.82 4.85
N ALA A 37 11.52 1.68 6.11
CA ALA A 37 11.98 0.59 6.96
C ALA A 37 11.29 -0.75 6.67
N LEU A 38 9.97 -0.74 6.43
CA LEU A 38 9.17 -1.98 6.39
C LEU A 38 8.91 -2.52 4.99
N VAL A 39 8.91 -1.69 3.95
CA VAL A 39 8.68 -2.16 2.57
C VAL A 39 9.71 -3.22 2.15
N PRO A 40 11.03 -3.05 2.39
CA PRO A 40 12.01 -4.08 2.04
C PRO A 40 11.77 -5.41 2.79
N VAL A 41 11.34 -5.34 4.05
CA VAL A 41 11.05 -6.52 4.87
C VAL A 41 9.82 -7.24 4.32
N LEU A 42 8.73 -6.52 4.07
CA LEU A 42 7.48 -7.07 3.54
C LEU A 42 7.68 -7.74 2.18
N ARG A 43 8.47 -7.11 1.28
CA ARG A 43 8.83 -7.69 -0.03
C ARG A 43 9.64 -8.98 0.11
N LYS A 44 10.52 -9.09 1.10
CA LYS A 44 11.37 -10.27 1.32
C LYS A 44 10.62 -11.43 1.97
N THR A 45 9.76 -11.16 2.95
CA THR A 45 9.06 -12.20 3.71
C THR A 45 7.75 -12.63 3.07
N GLY A 46 7.22 -11.84 2.13
CA GLY A 46 5.81 -11.86 1.79
C GLY A 46 4.95 -11.35 2.95
N GLY A 47 3.75 -10.88 2.64
CA GLY A 47 2.84 -10.37 3.66
C GLY A 47 1.79 -9.41 3.13
N CYS A 48 1.07 -8.76 4.04
CA CYS A 48 0.05 -7.78 3.71
C CYS A 48 0.27 -6.49 4.52
N TRP A 49 -0.03 -5.35 3.88
CA TRP A 49 -0.08 -4.06 4.55
C TRP A 49 -1.52 -3.56 4.58
N VAL A 50 -2.03 -3.26 5.78
CA VAL A 50 -3.33 -2.65 6.00
C VAL A 50 -3.15 -1.22 6.50
N GLY A 51 -3.84 -0.28 5.87
CA GLY A 51 -3.80 1.12 6.24
C GLY A 51 -4.72 1.97 5.37
N TRP A 52 -4.74 3.27 5.65
CA TRP A 52 -5.55 4.21 4.90
C TRP A 52 -4.80 4.77 3.68
N THR A 53 -5.51 4.88 2.55
CA THR A 53 -5.01 5.43 1.27
C THR A 53 -4.84 6.94 1.29
N GLY A 54 -5.25 7.63 2.36
CA GLY A 54 -5.13 9.07 2.48
C GLY A 54 -6.24 9.89 1.84
N THR A 55 -7.30 9.24 1.37
CA THR A 55 -8.49 9.87 0.80
C THR A 55 -9.75 9.10 1.19
N ASP A 56 -10.91 9.73 1.05
CA ASP A 56 -12.19 9.08 1.27
C ASP A 56 -12.48 8.02 0.19
N TYR A 57 -13.39 7.10 0.50
CA TYR A 57 -13.72 6.04 -0.45
C TYR A 57 -14.27 6.60 -1.76
N HIS A 58 -13.73 6.11 -2.87
CA HIS A 58 -14.25 6.34 -4.21
C HIS A 58 -14.28 5.03 -4.99
N VAL A 59 -15.27 4.86 -5.88
CA VAL A 59 -15.47 3.61 -6.65
C VAL A 59 -14.27 3.23 -7.51
N ALA A 60 -13.43 4.19 -7.89
CA ALA A 60 -12.21 3.97 -8.65
C ALA A 60 -11.03 3.42 -7.81
N LEU A 61 -11.05 3.58 -6.48
CA LEU A 61 -9.91 3.22 -5.62
C LEU A 61 -9.52 1.74 -5.70
N PRO A 62 -10.45 0.76 -5.68
CA PRO A 62 -10.07 -0.65 -5.73
C PRO A 62 -9.31 -1.01 -7.00
N GLN A 63 -9.66 -0.41 -8.14
CA GLN A 63 -8.95 -0.67 -9.39
C GLN A 63 -7.57 -0.01 -9.41
N LEU A 64 -7.49 1.25 -8.99
CA LEU A 64 -6.21 1.98 -8.90
C LEU A 64 -5.20 1.28 -7.98
N LEU A 65 -5.66 0.74 -6.85
CA LEU A 65 -4.81 -0.01 -5.93
C LEU A 65 -4.36 -1.34 -6.55
N ARG A 66 -5.23 -2.04 -7.28
CA ARG A 66 -4.84 -3.27 -8.00
C ARG A 66 -3.78 -2.98 -9.07
N ASP A 67 -3.99 -1.93 -9.85
CA ASP A 67 -3.05 -1.52 -10.91
C ASP A 67 -1.69 -1.16 -10.31
N TRP A 68 -1.68 -0.42 -9.20
CA TRP A 68 -0.46 -0.09 -8.45
C TRP A 68 0.28 -1.31 -7.93
N CYS A 69 -0.40 -2.22 -7.22
CA CYS A 69 0.21 -3.43 -6.66
C CYS A 69 0.83 -4.30 -7.76
N SER A 70 0.20 -4.37 -8.94
CA SER A 70 0.71 -5.14 -10.08
C SER A 70 2.02 -4.58 -10.65
N GLY A 71 2.25 -3.28 -10.55
CA GLY A 71 3.47 -2.61 -11.01
C GLY A 71 4.62 -2.60 -9.99
N GLU A 72 4.30 -2.57 -8.70
CA GLU A 72 5.28 -2.37 -7.62
C GLU A 72 5.76 -3.67 -6.94
N ASN A 73 5.34 -4.84 -7.45
CA ASN A 73 5.77 -6.15 -6.99
C ASN A 73 5.44 -6.39 -5.48
N TYR A 74 4.20 -6.06 -5.09
CA TYR A 74 3.61 -6.44 -3.81
C TYR A 74 2.74 -7.69 -3.95
#